data_AF-A0A166WD44-F1
#
_entry.id   AF-A0A166WD44-F1
#
_cell.length_a   1.000
_cell.length_b   1.000
_cell.length_c   1.000
_cell.angle_alpha   90.00
_cell.angle_beta   90.00
_cell.angle_gamma   90.00
#
_symmetry.space_group_name_H-M   'P 1'
#
loop_
_entity.id
_entity.type
_entity.pdbx_description
1 polymer ?
#
loop_
_entity_poly.entity_id
_entity_poly.type
_entity_poly.pdbx_seq_one_letter_code
_entity_poly.pdbx_strand_id
1 'polypeptide(L)'
;MSAQRFRLAVVYITLRRTTTAEFEAFLSLVYPTELGVLPNPDENGWRNILSFASTCGSTALITTALAGLDAYLQPIEKVLLGDKLGIPALTKQGVREVCIRTAPPTFNEGRELGLENVVSVAILRGKTQCYRLNRASALTEALLQETLASGTPTWLRLLHARSYHRMRTGRLGVLVVR
;
A
#
# COMPACT_ATOMS: atom_id res chain seq x y z
N MET A 1 -58.42 11.94 22.64
CA MET A 1 -56.95 12.11 22.57
C MET A 1 -56.34 10.76 22.24
N SER A 2 -56.00 10.52 20.96
CA SER A 2 -55.42 9.24 20.51
C SER A 2 -53.91 9.24 20.75
N ALA A 3 -53.42 8.27 21.52
CA ALA A 3 -52.00 8.04 21.74
C ALA A 3 -51.38 7.39 20.50
N GLN A 4 -50.53 8.13 19.80
CA GLN A 4 -49.81 7.65 18.62
C GLN A 4 -48.59 6.85 19.08
N ARG A 5 -48.66 5.53 18.89
CA ARG A 5 -47.62 4.58 19.32
C ARG A 5 -46.49 4.58 18.29
N PHE A 6 -45.43 5.34 18.54
CA PHE A 6 -44.23 5.34 17.70
C PHE A 6 -43.54 3.96 17.79
N ARG A 7 -43.56 3.21 16.68
CA ARG A 7 -42.71 2.02 16.53
C ARG A 7 -41.34 2.50 16.05
N LEU A 8 -40.35 2.49 16.95
CA LEU A 8 -38.95 2.64 16.56
C LEU A 8 -38.54 1.38 15.80
N ALA A 9 -38.44 1.49 14.48
CA ALA A 9 -37.82 0.44 13.67
C ALA A 9 -36.31 0.51 13.90
N VAL A 10 -35.76 -0.44 14.65
CA VAL A 10 -34.31 -0.59 14.80
C VAL A 10 -33.78 -1.27 13.55
N VAL A 11 -32.87 -0.60 12.84
CA VAL A 11 -32.13 -1.15 11.71
C VAL A 11 -30.75 -1.58 12.20
N TYR A 12 -30.38 -2.83 11.94
CA TYR A 12 -29.04 -3.33 12.24
C TYR A 12 -28.23 -3.49 10.95
N ILE A 13 -26.95 -3.17 11.00
CA ILE A 13 -26.00 -3.36 9.90
C ILE A 13 -25.03 -4.46 10.34
N THR A 14 -24.83 -5.46 9.48
CA THR A 14 -23.88 -6.56 9.74
C THR A 14 -22.62 -6.36 8.93
N LEU A 15 -21.48 -6.26 9.61
CA LEU A 15 -20.16 -6.24 8.98
C LEU A 15 -19.64 -7.68 8.90
N ARG A 16 -19.44 -8.19 7.68
CA ARG A 16 -18.91 -9.54 7.46
C ARG A 16 -17.39 -9.46 7.34
N ARG A 17 -16.71 -10.45 7.91
CA ARG A 17 -15.23 -10.62 7.82
C ARG A 17 -14.44 -9.52 8.54
N THR A 18 -15.03 -8.93 9.57
CA THR A 18 -14.39 -7.92 10.41
C THR A 18 -14.48 -8.37 11.86
N THR A 19 -13.39 -8.24 12.60
CA THR A 19 -13.38 -8.49 14.05
C THR A 19 -13.82 -7.24 14.82
N THR A 20 -14.24 -7.43 16.07
CA THR A 20 -14.60 -6.30 16.93
C THR A 20 -13.42 -5.34 17.14
N ALA A 21 -12.21 -5.87 17.30
CA ALA A 21 -10.99 -5.07 17.48
C ALA A 21 -10.65 -4.23 16.23
N GLU A 22 -10.83 -4.78 15.03
CA GLU A 22 -10.66 -4.05 13.77
C GLU A 22 -11.63 -2.87 13.65
N PHE A 23 -12.90 -3.11 13.98
CA PHE A 23 -13.92 -2.08 13.93
C PHE A 23 -13.73 -1.01 15.02
N GLU A 24 -13.37 -1.42 16.23
CA GLU A 24 -13.09 -0.51 17.35
C GLU A 24 -11.86 0.38 17.07
N ALA A 25 -10.81 -0.17 16.46
CA ALA A 25 -9.65 0.62 16.03
C ALA A 25 -10.04 1.66 14.96
N PHE A 26 -10.90 1.30 14.02
CA PHE A 26 -11.46 2.25 13.05
C PHE A 26 -12.31 3.33 13.73
N LEU A 27 -13.19 2.97 14.67
CA LEU A 27 -14.01 3.94 15.39
C LEU A 27 -13.15 4.90 16.21
N SER A 28 -12.10 4.41 16.85
CA SER A 28 -11.15 5.25 17.61
C SER A 28 -10.43 6.28 16.72
N LEU A 29 -10.21 5.94 15.44
CA LEU A 29 -9.63 6.85 14.46
C LEU A 29 -10.61 7.94 14.02
N VAL A 30 -11.89 7.61 13.82
CA VAL A 30 -12.91 8.53 13.30
C VAL A 30 -13.58 9.36 14.42
N TYR A 31 -13.68 8.77 15.61
CA TYR A 31 -14.27 9.35 16.80
C TYR A 31 -13.21 9.38 17.90
N PRO A 32 -12.25 10.32 17.83
CA PRO A 32 -11.20 10.43 18.83
C PRO A 32 -11.80 10.77 20.19
N THR A 33 -11.18 10.25 21.25
CA THR A 33 -11.59 10.47 22.64
C THR A 33 -11.52 11.96 23.02
N GLU A 34 -10.59 12.70 22.41
CA GLU A 34 -10.41 14.14 22.63
C GLU A 34 -10.55 14.91 21.31
N LEU A 35 -11.40 15.93 21.31
CA LEU A 35 -11.59 16.77 20.13
C LEU A 35 -10.36 17.64 19.88
N GLY A 36 -9.88 17.65 18.63
CA GLY A 36 -8.72 18.43 18.21
C GLY A 36 -7.37 17.71 18.36
N VAL A 37 -7.35 16.52 18.93
CA VAL A 37 -6.15 15.66 18.98
C VAL A 37 -6.22 14.68 17.82
N LEU A 38 -5.14 14.59 17.02
CA LEU A 38 -5.04 13.59 15.97
C LEU A 38 -4.80 12.22 16.63
N PRO A 39 -5.69 11.23 16.43
CA PRO A 39 -5.47 9.89 16.98
C PRO A 39 -4.20 9.29 16.40
N ASN A 40 -3.35 8.75 17.28
CA ASN A 40 -2.14 8.03 16.91
C ASN A 40 -2.16 6.62 17.51
N PRO A 41 -2.85 5.67 16.87
CA PRO A 41 -2.81 4.26 17.22
C PRO A 41 -1.38 3.72 17.32
N ASP A 42 -1.21 2.65 18.10
CA ASP A 42 0.01 1.84 18.10
C ASP A 42 0.10 0.97 16.83
N GLU A 43 1.19 0.20 16.68
CA GLU A 43 1.38 -0.66 15.51
C GLU A 43 0.19 -1.61 15.28
N ASN A 44 -0.29 -2.24 16.36
CA ASN A 44 -1.43 -3.16 16.30
C ASN A 44 -2.72 -2.45 15.90
N GLY A 45 -2.96 -1.27 16.45
CA GLY A 45 -4.09 -0.41 16.06
C GLY A 45 -4.06 -0.08 14.58
N TRP A 46 -2.90 0.31 14.04
CA TRP A 46 -2.78 0.57 12.60
C TRP A 46 -2.92 -0.69 11.75
N ARG A 47 -2.40 -1.85 12.16
CA ARG A 47 -2.62 -3.14 11.48
C ARG A 47 -4.10 -3.53 11.45
N ASN A 48 -4.82 -3.31 12.55
CA ASN A 48 -6.25 -3.53 12.65
C ASN A 48 -7.03 -2.61 11.70
N ILE A 49 -6.68 -1.31 11.66
CA ILE A 49 -7.29 -0.35 10.72
C ILE A 49 -6.99 -0.76 9.26
N LEU A 50 -5.77 -1.19 8.94
CA LEU A 50 -5.42 -1.64 7.60
C LEU A 50 -6.23 -2.87 7.19
N SER A 51 -6.38 -3.85 8.09
CA SER A 51 -7.18 -5.05 7.86
C SER A 51 -8.65 -4.69 7.61
N PHE A 52 -9.22 -3.83 8.47
CA PHE A 52 -10.57 -3.29 8.30
C PHE A 52 -10.74 -2.59 6.95
N ALA A 53 -9.83 -1.68 6.63
CA ALA A 53 -9.86 -0.89 5.40
C ALA A 53 -9.80 -1.76 4.14
N SER A 54 -9.00 -2.82 4.18
CA SER A 54 -8.90 -3.80 3.09
C SER A 54 -10.20 -4.58 2.89
N THR A 55 -10.89 -4.95 3.98
CA THR A 55 -12.19 -5.65 3.94
C THR A 55 -13.31 -4.73 3.45
N CYS A 56 -13.30 -3.47 3.88
CA CYS A 56 -14.28 -2.47 3.47
C CYS A 56 -14.02 -1.89 2.07
N GLY A 57 -12.83 -2.10 1.50
CA GLY A 57 -12.45 -1.58 0.18
C GLY A 57 -12.22 -0.07 0.12
N SER A 58 -11.91 0.57 1.25
CA SER A 58 -11.69 2.02 1.32
C SER A 58 -10.22 2.36 1.07
N THR A 59 -9.91 2.92 -0.10
CA THR A 59 -8.54 3.31 -0.46
C THR A 59 -8.00 4.42 0.45
N ALA A 60 -8.85 5.37 0.86
CA ALA A 60 -8.46 6.46 1.76
C ALA A 60 -8.02 5.93 3.14
N LEU A 61 -8.75 4.96 3.69
CA LEU A 61 -8.37 4.33 4.95
C LEU A 61 -7.10 3.49 4.81
N ILE A 62 -6.93 2.77 3.69
CA ILE A 62 -5.70 2.03 3.42
C ILE A 62 -4.50 2.99 3.38
N THR A 63 -4.61 4.14 2.70
CA THR A 63 -3.52 5.13 2.64
C THR A 63 -3.19 5.72 4.00
N THR A 64 -4.19 6.03 4.83
CA THR A 64 -3.98 6.54 6.19
C THR A 64 -3.32 5.50 7.08
N ALA A 65 -3.78 4.25 7.03
CA ALA A 65 -3.21 3.17 7.85
C ALA A 65 -1.76 2.87 7.45
N LEU A 66 -1.44 2.89 6.15
CA LEU A 66 -0.07 2.70 5.69
C LEU A 66 0.85 3.85 6.10
N ALA A 67 0.37 5.09 6.10
CA ALA A 67 1.14 6.23 6.60
C ALA A 67 1.48 6.07 8.09
N GLY A 68 0.53 5.59 8.91
CA GLY A 68 0.78 5.27 10.31
C GLY A 68 1.73 4.08 10.53
N LEU A 69 1.71 3.10 9.62
CA LEU A 69 2.55 1.91 9.68
C LEU A 69 3.97 2.10 9.14
N ASP A 70 4.25 3.16 8.38
CA ASP A 70 5.50 3.29 7.62
C ASP A 70 6.78 3.15 8.48
N ALA A 71 6.72 3.61 9.73
CA ALA A 71 7.81 3.51 10.70
C ALA A 71 7.98 2.10 11.32
N TYR A 72 6.93 1.28 11.31
CA TYR A 72 6.92 -0.06 11.92
C TYR A 72 7.24 -1.16 10.91
N LEU A 73 6.85 -0.97 9.65
CA LEU A 73 6.98 -2.01 8.61
C LEU A 73 8.44 -2.26 8.26
N GLN A 74 8.81 -3.55 8.25
CA GLN A 74 10.09 -3.96 7.73
C GLN A 74 10.13 -3.80 6.19
N PRO A 75 11.31 -3.56 5.58
CA PRO A 75 11.42 -3.34 4.15
C PRO A 75 10.77 -4.43 3.28
N ILE A 76 10.95 -5.70 3.69
CA ILE A 76 10.36 -6.86 3.00
C ILE A 76 8.84 -6.88 3.16
N GLU A 77 8.34 -6.55 4.35
CA GLU A 77 6.91 -6.44 4.60
C GLU A 77 6.26 -5.35 3.74
N LYS A 78 6.93 -4.21 3.53
CA LYS A 78 6.46 -3.16 2.61
C LYS A 78 6.32 -3.68 1.17
N VAL A 79 7.26 -4.51 0.70
CA VAL A 79 7.19 -5.15 -0.62
C VAL A 79 5.94 -6.04 -0.72
N LEU A 80 5.76 -6.92 0.26
CA LEU A 80 4.66 -7.89 0.28
C LEU A 80 3.30 -7.24 0.44
N LEU A 81 3.16 -6.27 1.35
CA LEU A 81 1.92 -5.52 1.55
C LEU A 81 1.58 -4.67 0.33
N GLY A 82 2.58 -4.01 -0.27
CA GLY A 82 2.39 -3.23 -1.48
C GLY A 82 1.87 -4.09 -2.64
N ASP A 83 2.41 -5.29 -2.81
CA ASP A 83 1.95 -6.23 -3.85
C ASP A 83 0.53 -6.74 -3.55
N LYS A 84 0.29 -7.18 -2.30
CA LYS A 84 -1.02 -7.68 -1.85
C LYS A 84 -2.14 -6.66 -1.99
N LEU A 85 -1.84 -5.39 -1.70
CA LEU A 85 -2.81 -4.28 -1.77
C LEU A 85 -2.85 -3.59 -3.14
N GLY A 86 -1.93 -3.94 -4.05
CA GLY A 86 -1.82 -3.29 -5.36
C GLY A 86 -1.40 -1.82 -5.26
N ILE A 87 -0.46 -1.49 -4.37
CA ILE A 87 0.07 -0.15 -4.10
C ILE A 87 1.55 -0.11 -4.51
N PRO A 88 1.86 0.25 -5.77
CA PRO A 88 3.21 0.18 -6.31
C PRO A 88 4.20 1.09 -5.57
N ALA A 89 3.73 2.22 -5.03
CA ALA A 89 4.59 3.15 -4.29
C ALA A 89 5.21 2.50 -3.05
N LEU A 90 4.42 1.71 -2.30
CA LEU A 90 4.88 0.99 -1.11
C LEU A 90 5.87 -0.12 -1.48
N THR A 91 5.57 -0.87 -2.55
CA THR A 91 6.48 -1.89 -3.08
C THR A 91 7.83 -1.29 -3.48
N LYS A 92 7.82 -0.17 -4.20
CA LYS A 92 9.05 0.54 -4.60
C LYS A 92 9.85 1.00 -3.39
N GLN A 93 9.18 1.55 -2.39
CA GLN A 93 9.82 1.97 -1.14
C GLN A 93 10.51 0.80 -0.44
N GLY A 94 9.81 -0.33 -0.27
CA GLY A 94 10.38 -1.55 0.32
C GLY A 94 11.59 -2.06 -0.46
N VAL A 95 11.49 -2.18 -1.78
CA VAL A 95 12.62 -2.62 -2.64
C VAL A 95 13.81 -1.68 -2.51
N ARG A 96 13.57 -0.36 -2.50
CA ARG A 96 14.62 0.65 -2.34
C ARG A 96 15.35 0.48 -1.01
N GLU A 97 14.61 0.35 0.09
CA GLU A 97 15.16 0.13 1.42
C GLU A 97 16.00 -1.17 1.47
N VAL A 98 15.52 -2.26 0.87
CA VAL A 98 16.27 -3.54 0.79
C VAL A 98 17.57 -3.42 -0.02
N CYS A 99 17.56 -2.66 -1.12
CA CYS A 99 18.74 -2.46 -1.96
C CYS A 99 19.80 -1.58 -1.27
N ILE A 100 19.36 -0.59 -0.48
CA ILE A 100 20.23 0.35 0.23
C ILE A 100 20.87 -0.28 1.48
N ARG A 101 20.21 -1.28 2.09
CA ARG A 101 20.67 -1.99 3.29
C ARG A 101 22.02 -2.69 3.08
N THR A 102 22.93 -2.60 4.04
CA THR A 102 24.26 -3.22 4.00
C THR A 102 24.20 -4.75 4.03
N ALA A 103 23.31 -5.33 4.84
CA ALA A 103 23.11 -6.77 4.94
C ALA A 103 22.21 -7.28 3.79
N PRO A 104 22.56 -8.40 3.13
CA PRO A 104 21.70 -9.04 2.12
C PRO A 104 20.38 -9.54 2.73
N PRO A 105 19.35 -9.84 1.92
CA PRO A 105 18.18 -10.56 2.38
C PRO A 105 18.56 -11.88 3.06
N THR A 106 17.93 -12.18 4.19
CA THR A 106 18.09 -13.48 4.86
C THR A 106 17.32 -14.57 4.11
N PHE A 107 17.58 -15.84 4.42
CA PHE A 107 16.83 -16.95 3.83
C PHE A 107 15.34 -16.92 4.15
N ASN A 108 14.94 -16.42 5.33
CA ASN A 108 13.53 -16.28 5.70
C ASN A 108 12.87 -15.17 4.89
N GLU A 109 13.48 -13.98 4.82
CA GLU A 109 13.02 -12.88 3.97
C GLU A 109 12.91 -13.32 2.50
N GLY A 110 13.89 -14.11 2.03
CA GLY A 110 13.88 -14.63 0.67
C GLY A 110 12.76 -15.65 0.41
N ARG A 111 12.44 -16.47 1.41
CA ARG A 111 11.30 -17.40 1.33
C ARG A 111 9.98 -16.65 1.24
N GLU A 112 9.82 -15.59 2.01
CA GLU A 112 8.61 -14.75 2.01
C GLU A 112 8.44 -13.98 0.70
N LEU A 113 9.53 -13.43 0.16
CA LEU A 113 9.52 -12.76 -1.15
C LEU A 113 9.20 -13.72 -2.30
N GLY A 114 9.67 -14.96 -2.21
CA GLY A 114 9.62 -15.93 -3.31
C GLY A 114 10.78 -15.76 -4.30
N LEU A 115 11.11 -16.84 -5.01
CA LEU A 115 12.32 -16.95 -5.82
C LEU A 115 12.47 -15.81 -6.85
N GLU A 116 11.43 -15.52 -7.62
CA GLU A 116 11.47 -14.49 -8.67
C GLU A 116 11.77 -13.09 -8.10
N ASN A 117 11.15 -12.76 -6.97
CA ASN A 117 11.33 -11.47 -6.31
C ASN A 117 12.72 -11.37 -5.68
N VAL A 118 13.23 -12.46 -5.09
CA VAL A 118 14.60 -12.51 -4.55
C VAL A 118 15.65 -12.29 -5.63
N VAL A 119 15.51 -12.97 -6.77
CA VAL A 119 16.43 -12.80 -7.91
C VAL A 119 16.38 -11.37 -8.42
N SER A 120 15.19 -10.80 -8.55
CA SER A 120 15.01 -9.40 -8.98
C SER A 120 15.69 -8.43 -8.02
N VAL A 121 15.44 -8.56 -6.72
CA VAL A 121 16.06 -7.73 -5.68
C VAL A 121 17.58 -7.89 -5.68
N ALA A 122 18.12 -9.10 -5.86
CA ALA A 122 19.56 -9.33 -5.93
C ALA A 122 20.20 -8.62 -7.13
N ILE A 123 19.58 -8.67 -8.31
CA ILE A 123 20.04 -7.95 -9.51
C ILE A 123 20.03 -6.44 -9.27
N LEU A 124 18.92 -5.90 -8.75
CA LEU A 124 18.79 -4.48 -8.44
C LEU A 124 19.86 -4.02 -7.46
N ARG A 125 20.03 -4.78 -6.38
CA ARG A 125 21.02 -4.50 -5.37
C ARG A 125 22.43 -4.51 -5.95
N GLY A 126 22.79 -5.51 -6.75
CA GLY A 126 24.08 -5.56 -7.45
C GLY A 126 24.33 -4.30 -8.28
N LYS A 127 23.35 -3.89 -9.10
CA LYS A 127 23.43 -2.64 -9.88
C LYS A 127 23.62 -1.41 -8.99
N THR A 128 22.83 -1.28 -7.92
CA THR A 128 22.94 -0.13 -7.00
C THR A 128 24.27 -0.08 -6.26
N GLN A 129 24.84 -1.24 -5.91
CA GLN A 129 26.11 -1.33 -5.19
C GLN A 129 27.31 -1.05 -6.10
N CYS A 130 27.30 -1.55 -7.35
CA CYS A 130 28.27 -1.17 -8.37
C CYS A 130 28.24 0.34 -8.64
N TYR A 131 27.06 0.97 -8.57
CA TYR A 131 26.92 2.41 -8.77
C TYR A 131 27.35 3.25 -7.55
N ARG A 132 27.15 2.77 -6.33
CA ARG A 132 27.59 3.44 -5.08
C ARG A 132 29.10 3.66 -5.01
N LEU A 133 29.89 2.80 -5.66
CA LEU A 133 31.34 2.99 -5.77
C LEU A 133 31.73 4.13 -6.74
N ASN A 134 30.79 4.68 -7.54
CA ASN A 134 31.04 5.64 -8.63
C ASN A 134 30.41 7.06 -8.49
N ARG A 135 29.93 7.46 -7.30
CA ARG A 135 29.35 8.79 -6.89
C ARG A 135 27.81 8.96 -6.94
N ALA A 136 27.33 9.61 -5.86
CA ALA A 136 26.07 10.36 -5.63
C ALA A 136 24.69 9.65 -5.72
N SER A 137 23.86 9.92 -4.70
CA SER A 137 22.62 9.23 -4.30
C SER A 137 21.39 9.42 -5.21
N ALA A 138 21.42 10.32 -6.19
CA ALA A 138 20.28 10.65 -7.06
C ALA A 138 19.85 9.52 -8.02
N LEU A 139 20.70 8.51 -8.23
CA LEU A 139 20.51 7.49 -9.27
C LEU A 139 19.83 6.20 -8.80
N THR A 140 19.61 6.03 -7.49
CA THR A 140 18.82 4.89 -7.00
C THR A 140 17.39 4.94 -7.52
N GLU A 141 16.78 6.12 -7.57
CA GLU A 141 15.41 6.27 -8.08
C GLU A 141 15.35 6.08 -9.61
N ALA A 142 16.32 6.62 -10.35
CA ALA A 142 16.40 6.46 -11.80
C ALA A 142 16.63 4.99 -12.22
N LEU A 143 17.54 4.29 -11.53
CA LEU A 143 17.81 2.87 -11.77
C LEU A 143 16.62 2.00 -11.36
N LEU A 144 15.92 2.34 -10.28
CA LEU A 144 14.65 1.67 -9.93
C LEU A 144 13.65 1.88 -11.05
N GLN A 145 13.42 3.10 -11.53
CA GLN A 145 12.46 3.32 -12.63
C GLN A 145 12.83 2.58 -13.92
N GLU A 146 14.11 2.58 -14.31
CA GLU A 146 14.59 1.92 -15.52
C GLU A 146 14.52 0.38 -15.41
N THR A 147 14.83 -0.18 -14.24
CA THR A 147 14.76 -1.64 -14.01
C THR A 147 13.33 -2.13 -13.86
N LEU A 148 12.45 -1.34 -13.25
CA LEU A 148 11.00 -1.55 -13.27
C LEU A 148 10.43 -1.39 -14.69
N ALA A 149 11.11 -0.71 -15.62
CA ALA A 149 10.67 -0.55 -17.00
C ALA A 149 11.24 -1.60 -17.98
N SER A 150 12.42 -2.17 -17.71
CA SER A 150 13.21 -2.96 -18.69
C SER A 150 13.25 -4.47 -18.47
N GLY A 151 12.78 -4.98 -17.34
CA GLY A 151 12.76 -6.43 -17.06
C GLY A 151 11.38 -6.84 -16.59
N THR A 152 10.81 -7.88 -17.18
CA THR A 152 9.53 -8.49 -16.78
C THR A 152 9.72 -9.48 -15.64
N PRO A 153 9.29 -9.11 -14.42
CA PRO A 153 8.73 -10.04 -13.45
C PRO A 153 7.19 -9.88 -13.43
N THR A 154 6.54 -10.94 -12.96
CA THR A 154 5.12 -11.26 -13.17
C THR A 154 4.14 -10.21 -12.59
N TRP A 155 4.61 -9.31 -11.71
CA TRP A 155 3.84 -8.21 -11.13
C TRP A 155 3.64 -6.98 -12.05
N LEU A 156 4.33 -6.87 -13.20
CA LEU A 156 4.02 -5.84 -14.22
C LEU A 156 2.84 -6.19 -15.14
N ARG A 157 2.40 -7.46 -15.18
CA ARG A 157 1.23 -7.85 -15.99
C ARG A 157 -0.08 -7.22 -15.48
N LEU A 158 -0.16 -6.86 -14.20
CA LEU A 158 -1.37 -6.23 -13.63
C LEU A 158 -1.40 -4.71 -13.80
N LEU A 159 -0.25 -4.03 -13.92
CA LEU A 159 -0.20 -2.58 -14.17
C LEU A 159 -0.53 -2.21 -15.63
N HIS A 160 -0.18 -3.07 -16.60
CA HIS A 160 -0.58 -2.86 -18.00
C HIS A 160 -1.99 -3.36 -18.35
N ALA A 161 -2.50 -4.38 -17.65
CA ALA A 161 -3.81 -4.97 -18.00
C ALA A 161 -5.03 -4.16 -17.50
N ARG A 162 -4.91 -3.37 -16.43
CA ARG A 162 -6.03 -2.56 -15.91
C ARG A 162 -6.12 -1.13 -16.44
N SER A 163 -5.02 -0.56 -16.92
CA SER A 163 -5.04 0.80 -17.52
C SER A 163 -5.49 0.82 -18.99
N TYR A 164 -5.47 -0.32 -19.70
CA TYR A 164 -5.88 -0.34 -21.12
C TYR A 164 -7.41 -0.37 -21.35
N HIS A 165 -8.20 -0.74 -20.35
CA HIS A 165 -9.66 -0.87 -20.52
C HIS A 165 -10.49 0.39 -20.24
N ARG A 166 -9.84 1.48 -19.79
CA ARG A 166 -10.48 2.78 -19.52
C ARG A 166 -9.85 3.93 -20.33
N MET A 167 -9.37 3.67 -21.55
CA MET A 167 -8.91 4.73 -22.47
C MET A 167 -9.32 4.53 -23.94
N ARG A 168 -10.27 3.62 -24.23
CA ARG A 168 -10.67 3.30 -25.62
C ARG A 168 -12.04 3.82 -26.06
N THR A 169 -12.66 4.75 -25.33
CA THR A 169 -13.90 5.41 -25.78
C THR A 169 -13.91 6.90 -25.44
N GLY A 170 -13.77 7.74 -26.48
CA GLY A 170 -13.99 9.20 -26.46
C GLY A 170 -12.73 10.02 -26.76
N ARG A 171 -12.11 9.94 -27.95
CA ARG A 171 -12.45 10.67 -29.20
C ARG A 171 -12.49 12.21 -29.05
N LEU A 172 -11.38 12.82 -29.50
CA LEU A 172 -11.23 14.01 -30.36
C LEU A 172 -12.05 15.27 -30.03
N GLY A 173 -11.34 16.35 -29.70
CA GLY A 173 -11.84 17.73 -29.71
C GLY A 173 -10.72 18.74 -29.47
N VAL A 174 -9.96 19.02 -30.52
CA VAL A 174 -9.04 20.17 -30.59
C VAL A 174 -9.88 21.44 -30.60
N LEU A 175 -9.59 22.39 -29.71
CA LEU A 175 -10.00 23.79 -29.86
C LEU A 175 -8.88 24.71 -29.41
N VAL A 176 -8.18 25.23 -30.42
CA VAL A 176 -7.37 26.45 -30.37
C VAL A 176 -8.33 27.61 -30.12
N VAL A 177 -8.04 28.46 -29.14
CA VAL A 177 -8.70 29.76 -29.00
C VAL A 177 -7.60 30.82 -28.98
N ARG A 178 -7.85 31.87 -29.78
CA ARG A 178 -7.03 33.04 -30.06
C ARG A 178 -6.57 33.80 -28.82
#